data_AF-A0A8J3UCL4-F1
#
_entry.id   AF-A0A8J3UCL4-F1
#
_cell.length_a   1.000
_cell.length_b   1.000
_cell.length_c   1.000
_cell.angle_alpha   90.00
_cell.angle_beta   90.00
_cell.angle_gamma   90.00
#
_symmetry.space_group_name_H-M   'P 1'
#
loop_
_entity.id
_entity.type
_entity.pdbx_description
1 polymer ?
#
loop_
_entity_poly.entity_id
_entity_poly.type
_entity_poly.pdbx_seq_one_letter_code
_entity_poly.pdbx_strand_id
1 'polypeptide(L)'
;MPAHAPSVHVETSAGSARTRDLIARALLILAAVGALAAVAGAVGAVADAGPATRFVETWRMLGFGVFAGVFLLLGYRPRLYAGIWELAILNKLGLTVAALSFGSGTDGAGAALIADGAVTLILLAAYVLSRGWTAWSTARAIA
;
A
#
# COMPACT_ATOMS: atom_id res chain seq x y z
N MET A 1 54.67 -0.45 15.15
CA MET A 1 53.69 -0.34 14.04
C MET A 1 52.34 -0.84 14.54
N PRO A 2 51.33 0.01 14.78
CA PRO A 2 49.99 -0.49 15.05
C PRO A 2 49.27 -0.79 13.73
N ALA A 3 48.65 -1.96 13.64
CA ALA A 3 47.88 -2.41 12.49
C ALA A 3 46.61 -1.57 12.33
N HIS A 4 46.37 -1.06 11.12
CA HIS A 4 45.09 -0.47 10.71
C HIS A 4 44.01 -1.55 10.69
N ALA A 5 42.99 -1.41 11.54
CA ALA A 5 41.76 -2.18 11.45
C ALA A 5 40.94 -1.71 10.23
N PRO A 6 40.40 -2.61 9.39
CA PRO A 6 39.61 -2.23 8.23
C PRO A 6 38.21 -1.73 8.66
N SER A 7 37.97 -0.42 8.52
CA SER A 7 36.70 0.26 8.81
C SER A 7 35.68 0.23 7.66
N VAL A 8 35.82 -0.69 6.70
CA VAL A 8 35.20 -0.55 5.36
C VAL A 8 33.77 -1.14 5.26
N HIS A 9 33.27 -1.92 6.22
CA HIS A 9 31.98 -2.62 6.05
C HIS A 9 30.74 -1.88 6.62
N VAL A 10 30.90 -0.80 7.37
CA VAL A 10 29.77 -0.13 8.05
C VAL A 10 29.05 0.86 7.12
N GLU A 11 29.78 1.61 6.28
CA GLU A 11 29.19 2.66 5.43
C GLU A 11 28.29 2.13 4.31
N THR A 12 28.66 1.00 3.68
CA THR A 12 27.88 0.43 2.57
C THR A 12 26.51 -0.08 3.01
N SER A 13 26.43 -0.62 4.23
CA SER A 13 25.18 -1.17 4.78
C SER A 13 24.16 -0.09 5.14
N ALA A 14 24.63 1.02 5.74
CA ALA A 14 23.79 2.14 6.13
C ALA A 14 23.20 2.89 4.91
N GLY A 15 24.01 3.06 3.85
CA GLY A 15 23.54 3.62 2.58
C GLY A 15 22.46 2.77 1.90
N SER A 16 22.65 1.44 1.85
CA SER A 16 21.67 0.51 1.30
C SER A 16 20.34 0.55 2.06
N ALA A 17 20.38 0.59 3.39
CA ALA A 17 19.18 0.68 4.23
C ALA A 17 18.38 1.98 3.96
N ARG A 18 19.07 3.13 3.86
CA ARG A 18 18.42 4.41 3.56
C ARG A 18 17.76 4.40 2.17
N THR A 19 18.44 3.86 1.16
CA THR A 19 17.88 3.77 -0.20
C THR A 19 16.64 2.88 -0.24
N ARG A 20 16.64 1.73 0.45
CA ARG A 20 15.46 0.85 0.55
C ARG A 20 14.27 1.55 1.19
N ASP A 21 14.50 2.31 2.27
CA ASP A 21 13.45 3.06 2.94
C ASP A 21 12.89 4.18 2.04
N LEU A 22 13.74 4.86 1.25
CA LEU A 22 13.30 5.85 0.26
C LEU A 22 12.46 5.23 -0.85
N ILE A 23 12.87 4.07 -1.39
CA ILE A 23 12.10 3.36 -2.42
C ILE A 23 10.75 2.92 -1.85
N ALA A 24 10.71 2.34 -0.65
CA ALA A 24 9.46 1.95 0.00
C ALA A 24 8.51 3.14 0.17
N ARG A 25 9.04 4.28 0.58
CA ARG A 25 8.27 5.52 0.73
C ARG A 25 7.77 6.05 -0.60
N ALA A 26 8.59 6.04 -1.65
CA ALA A 26 8.20 6.45 -2.99
C ALA A 26 7.08 5.56 -3.55
N LEU A 27 7.19 4.23 -3.36
CA LEU A 27 6.17 3.26 -3.73
C LEU A 27 4.83 3.52 -3.03
N LEU A 28 4.86 3.85 -1.73
CA LEU A 28 3.65 4.17 -0.96
C LEU A 28 3.04 5.52 -1.36
N ILE A 29 3.87 6.52 -1.67
CA ILE A 29 3.39 7.79 -2.22
C ILE A 29 2.73 7.56 -3.58
N LEU A 30 3.34 6.75 -4.45
CA LEU A 30 2.75 6.40 -5.74
C LEU A 30 1.40 5.70 -5.56
N ALA A 31 1.29 4.75 -4.63
CA ALA A 31 0.02 4.10 -4.30
C ALA A 31 -1.02 5.09 -3.76
N ALA A 32 -0.61 6.04 -2.91
CA ALA A 32 -1.48 7.09 -2.39
C ALA A 32 -2.00 8.01 -3.51
N VAL A 33 -1.13 8.43 -4.43
CA VAL A 33 -1.52 9.23 -5.59
C VAL A 33 -2.48 8.46 -6.49
N GLY A 34 -2.22 7.17 -6.74
CA GLY A 34 -3.13 6.31 -7.49
C GLY A 34 -4.52 6.18 -6.83
N ALA A 35 -4.55 6.04 -5.50
CA ALA A 35 -5.80 6.01 -4.75
C ALA A 35 -6.56 7.35 -4.82
N LEU A 36 -5.87 8.49 -4.76
CA LEU A 36 -6.48 9.81 -4.93
C LEU A 36 -7.03 10.02 -6.35
N ALA A 37 -6.32 9.55 -7.37
CA ALA A 37 -6.82 9.56 -8.75
C ALA A 37 -8.09 8.71 -8.88
N ALA A 38 -8.15 7.56 -8.20
CA ALA A 38 -9.34 6.72 -8.15
C ALA A 38 -10.52 7.41 -7.43
N VAL A 39 -10.28 8.17 -6.36
CA VAL A 39 -11.32 9.01 -5.73
C VAL A 39 -11.87 10.00 -6.75
N ALA A 40 -11.00 10.75 -7.44
CA ALA A 40 -11.41 11.74 -8.43
C ALA A 40 -12.22 11.11 -9.58
N GLY A 41 -11.80 9.94 -10.07
CA GLY A 41 -12.54 9.18 -11.08
C GLY A 41 -13.90 8.67 -10.58
N ALA A 42 -13.98 8.27 -9.30
CA ALA A 42 -15.21 7.77 -8.71
C ALA A 42 -16.27 8.87 -8.48
N VAL A 43 -15.88 10.15 -8.40
CA VAL A 43 -16.85 11.26 -8.30
C VAL A 43 -17.82 11.26 -9.50
N GLY A 44 -17.31 11.04 -10.72
CA GLY A 44 -18.14 10.93 -11.91
C GLY A 44 -19.08 9.73 -11.84
N ALA A 45 -18.56 8.57 -11.44
CA ALA A 45 -19.36 7.35 -11.29
C ALA A 45 -20.50 7.52 -10.27
N VAL A 46 -20.28 8.24 -9.16
CA VAL A 46 -21.32 8.55 -8.17
C VAL A 46 -22.38 9.51 -8.73
N ALA A 47 -21.96 10.50 -9.50
CA ALA A 47 -22.86 11.48 -10.10
C ALA A 47 -23.79 10.83 -11.15
N ASP A 48 -23.24 9.92 -11.96
CA ASP A 48 -23.96 9.22 -13.01
C ASP A 48 -24.77 8.02 -12.50
N ALA A 49 -24.48 7.55 -11.27
CA ALA A 49 -25.14 6.40 -10.69
C ALA A 49 -26.64 6.66 -10.41
N GLY A 50 -27.46 5.69 -10.83
CA GLY A 50 -28.87 5.63 -10.46
C GLY A 50 -29.09 5.32 -8.97
N PRO A 51 -30.31 5.49 -8.45
CA PRO A 51 -30.61 5.33 -7.02
C PRO A 51 -30.22 3.96 -6.44
N ALA A 52 -30.26 2.90 -7.26
CA ALA A 52 -29.93 1.54 -6.84
C ALA A 52 -28.44 1.32 -6.58
N THR A 53 -27.55 2.04 -7.27
CA THR A 53 -26.09 1.82 -7.21
C THR A 53 -25.33 2.98 -6.58
N ARG A 54 -25.95 4.16 -6.44
CA ARG A 54 -25.31 5.38 -5.92
C ARG A 54 -24.66 5.19 -4.56
N PHE A 55 -25.29 4.44 -3.65
CA PHE A 55 -24.69 4.13 -2.35
C PHE A 55 -23.42 3.27 -2.48
N VAL A 56 -23.43 2.26 -3.36
CA VAL A 56 -22.28 1.38 -3.61
C VAL A 56 -21.12 2.15 -4.22
N GLU A 57 -21.40 3.04 -5.19
CA GLU A 57 -20.38 3.91 -5.79
C GLU A 57 -19.80 4.89 -4.76
N THR A 58 -20.65 5.45 -3.89
CA THR A 58 -20.21 6.37 -2.83
C THR A 58 -19.33 5.63 -1.82
N TRP A 59 -19.74 4.43 -1.40
CA TRP A 59 -18.95 3.55 -0.54
C TRP A 59 -17.57 3.25 -1.15
N ARG A 60 -17.53 2.93 -2.45
CA ARG A 60 -16.28 2.68 -3.17
C ARG A 60 -15.36 3.90 -3.19
N MET A 61 -15.91 5.08 -3.51
CA MET A 61 -15.18 6.35 -3.51
C MET A 61 -14.56 6.64 -2.13
N LEU A 62 -15.35 6.50 -1.06
CA LEU A 62 -14.85 6.70 0.31
C LEU A 62 -13.77 5.67 0.66
N GLY A 63 -13.92 4.42 0.24
CA GLY A 63 -12.90 3.38 0.38
C GLY A 63 -11.56 3.77 -0.24
N PHE A 64 -11.56 4.31 -1.46
CA PHE A 64 -10.33 4.83 -2.09
C PHE A 64 -9.69 5.96 -1.27
N GLY A 65 -10.50 6.87 -0.73
CA GLY A 65 -10.02 7.96 0.13
C GLY A 65 -9.36 7.46 1.41
N VAL A 66 -9.98 6.47 2.07
CA VAL A 66 -9.40 5.83 3.27
C VAL A 66 -8.06 5.16 2.94
N PHE A 67 -7.98 4.41 1.83
CA PHE A 67 -6.74 3.76 1.42
C PHE A 67 -5.63 4.74 1.04
N ALA A 68 -5.96 5.87 0.41
CA ALA A 68 -5.00 6.95 0.19
C ALA A 68 -4.38 7.42 1.51
N GLY A 69 -5.21 7.64 2.54
CA GLY A 69 -4.75 8.00 3.88
C GLY A 69 -3.86 6.92 4.52
N VAL A 70 -4.26 5.65 4.42
CA VAL A 70 -3.47 4.51 4.92
C VAL A 70 -2.11 4.45 4.25
N PHE A 71 -2.03 4.59 2.92
CA PHE A 71 -0.75 4.55 2.21
C PHE A 71 0.16 5.71 2.59
N LEU A 72 -0.38 6.91 2.83
CA LEU A 72 0.38 8.04 3.34
C LEU A 72 0.90 7.79 4.76
N LEU A 73 0.07 7.25 5.66
CA LEU A 73 0.48 6.90 7.03
C LEU A 73 1.61 5.87 7.04
N LEU A 74 1.46 4.81 6.25
CA LEU A 74 2.49 3.79 6.08
C LEU A 74 3.76 4.36 5.44
N GLY A 75 3.62 5.29 4.48
CA GLY A 75 4.77 5.96 3.84
C GLY A 75 5.52 6.89 4.79
N TYR A 76 4.80 7.54 5.71
CA TYR A 76 5.40 8.45 6.69
C TYR A 76 6.05 7.70 7.85
N ARG A 77 5.39 6.67 8.39
CA ARG A 77 5.88 5.88 9.53
C ARG A 77 5.60 4.37 9.36
N PRO A 78 6.36 3.69 8.49
CA PRO A 78 6.09 2.30 8.13
C PRO A 78 6.23 1.30 9.29
N ARG A 79 6.97 1.65 10.35
CA ARG A 79 7.29 0.74 11.47
C ARG A 79 6.49 1.00 12.74
N LEU A 80 5.49 1.91 12.71
CA LEU A 80 4.66 2.20 13.88
C LEU A 80 3.29 1.50 13.86
N TYR A 81 2.76 1.24 12.68
CA TYR A 81 1.37 0.80 12.53
C TYR A 81 1.28 -0.72 12.35
N ALA A 82 1.43 -1.47 13.44
CA ALA A 82 1.21 -2.91 13.43
C ALA A 82 -0.24 -3.23 13.03
N GLY A 83 -0.44 -4.25 12.19
CA GLY A 83 -1.76 -4.67 11.72
C GLY A 83 -2.30 -3.87 10.52
N ILE A 84 -1.99 -2.58 10.39
CA ILE A 84 -2.46 -1.78 9.24
C ILE A 84 -1.86 -2.30 7.93
N TRP A 85 -0.59 -2.72 7.95
CA TRP A 85 0.05 -3.35 6.80
C TRP A 85 -0.68 -4.59 6.33
N GLU A 86 -0.90 -5.52 7.26
CA GLU A 86 -1.51 -6.82 6.98
C GLU A 86 -2.95 -6.66 6.52
N LEU A 87 -3.73 -5.77 7.15
CA LEU A 87 -5.10 -5.46 6.73
C LEU A 87 -5.16 -4.84 5.33
N ALA A 88 -4.26 -3.91 5.01
CA ALA A 88 -4.24 -3.28 3.70
C ALA A 88 -3.87 -4.28 2.59
N ILE A 89 -2.85 -5.10 2.83
CA ILE A 89 -2.43 -6.15 1.90
C ILE A 89 -3.57 -7.17 1.72
N LEU A 90 -4.19 -7.63 2.81
CA LEU A 90 -5.24 -8.64 2.77
C LEU A 90 -6.50 -8.12 2.05
N ASN A 91 -6.87 -6.85 2.26
CA ASN A 91 -7.98 -6.25 1.54
C ASN A 91 -7.73 -6.18 0.03
N LYS A 92 -6.57 -5.68 -0.39
CA LYS A 92 -6.23 -5.54 -1.82
C LYS A 92 -6.06 -6.88 -2.50
N LEU A 93 -5.44 -7.85 -1.82
CA LEU A 93 -5.35 -9.22 -2.30
C LEU A 93 -6.74 -9.85 -2.42
N GLY A 94 -7.61 -9.67 -1.43
CA GLY A 94 -8.99 -10.17 -1.46
C GLY A 94 -9.79 -9.64 -2.65
N LEU A 95 -9.69 -8.33 -2.93
CA LEU A 95 -10.31 -7.72 -4.11
C LEU A 95 -9.72 -8.25 -5.43
N THR A 96 -8.39 -8.46 -5.48
CA THR A 96 -7.72 -9.05 -6.64
C THR A 96 -8.22 -10.47 -6.92
N VAL A 97 -8.33 -11.30 -5.87
CA VAL A 97 -8.84 -12.68 -5.98
C VAL A 97 -10.32 -12.70 -6.34
N ALA A 98 -11.13 -11.81 -5.75
CA ALA A 98 -12.53 -11.67 -6.10
C ALA A 98 -12.70 -11.30 -7.57
N ALA A 99 -11.93 -10.32 -8.07
CA ALA A 99 -11.95 -9.94 -9.48
C ALA A 99 -11.58 -11.10 -10.42
N LEU A 100 -10.60 -11.94 -10.05
CA LEU A 100 -10.29 -13.17 -10.78
C LEU A 100 -11.48 -14.14 -10.82
N SER A 101 -12.20 -14.29 -9.70
CA SER A 101 -13.33 -15.22 -9.60
C SER A 101 -14.54 -14.80 -10.44
N PHE A 102 -14.74 -13.49 -10.64
CA PHE A 102 -15.83 -12.96 -11.47
C PHE A 102 -15.56 -13.02 -12.98
N GLY A 103 -14.30 -13.21 -13.39
CA GLY A 103 -13.90 -13.33 -14.80
C GLY A 103 -14.10 -12.06 -15.63
N SER A 104 -13.91 -12.18 -16.95
CA SER A 104 -13.95 -11.04 -17.89
C SER A 104 -15.36 -10.55 -18.25
N GLY A 105 -16.40 -11.25 -17.83
CA GLY A 105 -17.80 -10.91 -18.13
C GLY A 105 -18.45 -9.95 -17.15
N THR A 106 -17.76 -9.60 -16.06
CA THR A 106 -18.29 -8.71 -15.02
C THR A 106 -17.72 -7.31 -15.18
N ASP A 107 -18.61 -6.32 -15.32
CA ASP A 107 -18.22 -4.92 -15.48
C ASP A 107 -17.31 -4.46 -14.32
N GLY A 108 -16.18 -3.86 -14.68
CA GLY A 108 -15.20 -3.35 -13.74
C GLY A 108 -14.27 -4.40 -13.11
N ALA A 109 -14.52 -5.71 -13.28
CA ALA A 109 -13.66 -6.75 -12.70
C ALA A 109 -12.23 -6.72 -13.26
N GLY A 110 -12.06 -6.53 -14.57
CA GLY A 110 -10.74 -6.40 -15.19
C GLY A 110 -9.96 -5.17 -14.70
N ALA A 111 -10.64 -4.02 -14.56
CA ALA A 111 -10.02 -2.81 -14.04
C ALA A 111 -9.61 -2.96 -12.57
N ALA A 112 -10.47 -3.54 -11.74
CA ALA A 112 -10.18 -3.85 -10.34
C ALA A 112 -9.01 -4.83 -10.21
N LEU A 113 -8.98 -5.88 -11.04
CA LEU A 113 -7.89 -6.85 -11.04
C LEU A 113 -6.52 -6.18 -11.27
N ILE A 114 -6.44 -5.33 -12.30
CA ILE A 114 -5.19 -4.63 -12.64
C ILE A 114 -4.83 -3.65 -11.53
N ALA A 115 -5.78 -2.82 -11.09
CA ALA A 115 -5.52 -1.78 -10.10
C ALA A 115 -5.19 -2.35 -8.72
N ASP A 116 -6.05 -3.19 -8.15
CA ASP A 116 -5.86 -3.78 -6.82
C ASP A 116 -4.71 -4.79 -6.82
N GLY A 117 -4.49 -5.52 -7.92
CA GLY A 117 -3.35 -6.41 -8.09
C GLY A 117 -2.03 -5.64 -8.08
N ALA A 118 -1.93 -4.56 -8.87
CA ALA A 118 -0.73 -3.71 -8.88
C ALA A 118 -0.47 -3.09 -7.50
N VAL A 119 -1.51 -2.56 -6.84
CA VAL A 119 -1.37 -2.00 -5.48
C VAL A 119 -0.93 -3.07 -4.48
N THR A 120 -1.44 -4.30 -4.58
CA THR A 120 -1.00 -5.42 -3.73
C THR A 120 0.49 -5.69 -3.89
N LEU A 121 1.00 -5.74 -5.12
CA LEU A 121 2.42 -5.93 -5.39
C LEU A 121 3.27 -4.78 -4.84
N ILE A 122 2.81 -3.53 -5.02
CA ILE A 122 3.47 -2.34 -4.47
C ILE A 122 3.53 -2.41 -2.95
N LEU A 123 2.44 -2.79 -2.28
CA LEU A 123 2.38 -2.93 -0.83
C LEU A 123 3.32 -4.02 -0.32
N LEU A 124 3.36 -5.18 -0.98
CA LEU A 124 4.29 -6.27 -0.63
C LEU A 124 5.75 -5.83 -0.77
N ALA A 125 6.10 -5.18 -1.88
CA ALA A 125 7.44 -4.66 -2.09
C ALA A 125 7.82 -3.62 -1.02
N ALA A 126 6.92 -2.67 -0.73
CA ALA A 126 7.14 -1.67 0.30
C ALA A 126 7.24 -2.27 1.72
N TYR A 127 6.42 -3.29 2.03
CA TYR A 127 6.48 -4.02 3.30
C TYR A 127 7.84 -4.70 3.48
N VAL A 128 8.35 -5.33 2.43
CA VAL A 128 9.66 -6.00 2.46
C VAL A 128 10.83 -5.01 2.52
N LEU A 129 10.76 -3.92 1.76
CA LEU A 129 11.81 -2.91 1.72
C LEU A 129 11.92 -2.15 3.05
N SER A 130 10.79 -1.73 3.62
CA SER A 130 10.73 -0.95 4.87
C SER A 130 10.83 -1.80 6.15
N ARG A 131 10.79 -3.13 6.00
CA ARG A 131 10.66 -4.11 7.09
C ARG A 131 9.41 -3.86 7.95
N GLY A 132 8.25 -3.72 7.30
CA GLY A 132 6.97 -3.41 7.96
C GLY A 132 6.62 -4.36 9.11
N TRP A 133 7.05 -5.63 9.05
CA TRP A 133 6.85 -6.62 10.12
C TRP A 133 7.46 -6.22 11.47
N THR A 134 8.46 -5.33 11.48
CA THR A 134 9.06 -4.80 12.72
C THR A 134 8.10 -3.93 13.54
N ALA A 135 7.00 -3.46 12.96
CA ALA A 135 5.97 -2.76 13.71
C ALA A 135 5.38 -3.63 14.84
N TRP A 136 5.27 -4.94 14.62
CA TRP A 136 4.82 -5.89 15.63
C TRP A 136 5.82 -6.09 16.76
N SER A 137 7.13 -6.02 16.49
CA SER A 137 8.13 -6.05 17.58
C SER A 137 8.04 -4.81 18.45
N THR A 138 7.82 -3.63 17.86
CA THR A 138 7.63 -2.38 18.61
C THR A 138 6.35 -2.43 19.45
N ALA A 139 5.24 -2.91 18.88
CA ALA A 139 3.97 -3.03 19.60
C ALA A 139 4.07 -4.00 20.80
N ARG A 140 4.72 -5.16 20.62
CA ARG A 140 4.94 -6.13 21.71
C ARG A 140 5.88 -5.61 22.80
N ALA A 141 6.79 -4.69 22.49
CA ALA A 141 7.69 -4.12 23.49
C ALA A 141 7.01 -3.09 24.39
N ILE A 142 5.85 -2.56 23.97
CA ILE A 142 5.09 -1.53 24.69
C ILE A 142 3.91 -2.13 25.49
N ALA A 143 3.45 -3.32 25.10
CA ALA A 143 2.37 -4.06 25.75
C ALA A 143 2.87 -4.82 26.99
#